data_AF-A0A814IF11-F1
#
_entry.id   AF-A0A814IF11-F1
#
_cell.length_a   1.000
_cell.length_b   1.000
_cell.length_c   1.000
_cell.angle_alpha   90.00
_cell.angle_beta   90.00
_cell.angle_gamma   90.00
#
_symmetry.space_group_name_H-M   'P 1'
#
loop_
_entity.id
_entity.type
_entity.pdbx_description
1 polymer ?
#
loop_
_entity_poly.entity_id
_entity_poly.type
_entity_poly.pdbx_seq_one_letter_code
_entity_poly.pdbx_strand_id
1 'polypeptide(L)'
;MPIQQYFKCDQCGMKFPTDEALFKHKTRFCIGVKDSGIGRKFIYSDDEGTDITTNKNYTIQSAGTSVLQHKSSVEKKREEIDEWKRQRAILQRVEDMENRILHDRLKTQKIANYIKQQDNIYNEIYHEYERLRVKEQDLLRHLYILQTKQSSINDFNTKGKQTNDSIDIPIYQFEELQRRNHRLEKERRIIQKKLEELIATNNQSSIMSNYDPYKFLREMKEQQQLNEKALEFLRGRFAASKG
;
A
#
# COMPACT_ATOMS: atom_id res chain seq x y z
N MET A 1 -16.50 41.16 -4.35
CA MET A 1 -15.26 40.59 -3.76
C MET A 1 -14.17 40.65 -4.83
N PRO A 2 -12.98 41.19 -4.54
CA PRO A 2 -11.91 41.23 -5.54
C PRO A 2 -11.41 39.81 -5.82
N ILE A 3 -11.29 39.46 -7.10
CA ILE A 3 -10.76 38.18 -7.56
C ILE A 3 -9.26 38.18 -7.25
N GLN A 4 -8.83 37.43 -6.25
CA GLN A 4 -7.40 37.22 -6.01
C GLN A 4 -6.81 36.47 -7.20
N GLN A 5 -5.94 37.15 -7.96
CA GLN A 5 -5.14 36.52 -9.01
C GLN A 5 -4.03 35.70 -8.37
N TYR A 6 -3.90 34.45 -8.80
CA TYR A 6 -2.85 33.54 -8.39
C TYR A 6 -1.94 33.25 -9.57
N PHE A 7 -0.65 33.06 -9.31
CA PHE A 7 0.34 32.69 -10.32
C PHE A 7 0.45 31.17 -10.37
N LYS A 8 0.46 30.57 -11.55
CA LYS A 8 0.56 29.10 -11.72
C LYS A 8 1.92 28.74 -12.31
N CYS A 9 2.55 27.68 -11.79
CA CYS A 9 3.76 27.13 -12.38
C CYS A 9 3.42 26.27 -13.59
N ASP A 10 4.03 26.57 -14.73
CA ASP A 10 3.76 25.90 -16.01
C ASP A 10 4.27 24.45 -16.04
N GLN A 11 5.27 24.13 -15.20
CA GLN A 11 5.89 22.81 -15.16
C GLN A 11 5.18 21.83 -14.22
N CYS A 12 4.81 22.25 -13.00
CA CYS A 12 4.22 21.38 -11.98
C CYS A 12 2.73 21.66 -11.72
N GLY A 13 2.18 22.75 -12.24
CA GLY A 13 0.79 23.14 -12.07
C GLY A 13 0.41 23.76 -10.72
N MET A 14 1.35 23.90 -9.77
CA MET A 14 1.08 24.50 -8.45
C MET A 14 0.76 26.00 -8.56
N LYS A 15 -0.10 26.50 -7.66
CA LYS A 15 -0.52 27.92 -7.59
C LYS A 15 0.18 28.64 -6.43
N PHE A 16 0.52 29.89 -6.65
CA PHE A 16 1.26 30.73 -5.72
C PHE A 16 0.56 32.08 -5.53
N PRO A 17 0.58 32.64 -4.31
CA PRO A 17 -0.08 33.91 -4.00
C PRO A 17 0.68 35.12 -4.56
N THR A 18 1.99 34.99 -4.81
CA THR A 18 2.86 36.05 -5.33
C THR A 18 3.81 35.50 -6.38
N ASP A 19 4.27 36.37 -7.28
CA ASP A 19 5.23 36.00 -8.32
C ASP A 19 6.61 35.64 -7.74
N GLU A 20 7.03 36.27 -6.65
CA GLU A 20 8.29 35.92 -5.96
C GLU A 20 8.29 34.47 -5.42
N ALA A 21 7.14 34.02 -4.91
CA ALA A 21 6.98 32.63 -4.45
C ALA A 21 7.04 31.65 -5.64
N LEU A 22 6.45 32.01 -6.78
CA LEU A 22 6.57 31.25 -8.03
C LEU A 22 8.04 31.18 -8.50
N PHE A 23 8.77 32.29 -8.45
CA PHE A 23 10.17 32.34 -8.87
C PHE A 23 11.08 31.48 -7.99
N LYS A 24 10.94 31.56 -6.66
CA LYS A 24 11.68 30.69 -5.71
C LYS A 24 11.36 29.21 -5.94
N HIS A 25 10.11 28.90 -6.23
CA HIS A 25 9.72 27.53 -6.58
C HIS A 25 10.39 27.07 -7.88
N LYS A 26 10.29 27.86 -8.96
CA LYS A 26 10.92 27.55 -10.26
C LYS A 26 12.44 27.35 -10.15
N THR A 27 13.11 28.13 -9.32
CA THR A 27 14.59 28.08 -9.19
C THR A 27 15.10 26.99 -8.26
N ARG A 28 14.36 26.62 -7.20
CA ARG A 28 14.87 25.72 -6.15
C ARG A 28 14.16 24.37 -6.03
N PHE A 29 12.88 24.30 -6.37
CA PHE A 29 12.00 23.19 -5.94
C PHE A 29 11.13 22.61 -7.05
N CYS A 30 11.11 23.19 -8.24
CA CYS A 30 10.23 22.71 -9.31
C CYS A 30 10.74 21.39 -9.87
N ILE A 31 9.86 20.38 -9.84
CA ILE A 31 10.12 18.98 -10.22
C ILE A 31 10.51 18.83 -11.72
N GLY A 32 10.34 19.90 -12.52
CA GLY A 32 10.71 19.95 -13.93
C GLY A 32 12.08 20.55 -14.26
N VAL A 33 12.85 21.03 -13.27
CA VAL A 33 14.25 21.42 -13.52
C VAL A 33 15.08 20.13 -13.54
N LYS A 34 15.67 19.83 -14.71
CA LYS A 34 16.53 18.66 -14.99
C LYS A 34 17.71 18.46 -14.02
N ASP A 35 17.91 19.36 -13.06
CA ASP A 35 19.04 19.38 -12.12
C ASP A 35 18.59 19.45 -10.66
N SER A 36 17.64 18.59 -10.27
CA SER A 36 17.29 18.35 -8.86
C SER A 36 18.49 17.70 -8.16
N GLY A 37 19.42 18.54 -7.73
CA GLY A 37 20.78 18.18 -7.34
C GLY A 37 20.89 17.11 -6.25
N ILE A 38 21.60 16.05 -6.60
CA ILE A 38 22.51 15.38 -5.67
C ILE A 38 23.91 15.88 -6.09
N GLY A 39 24.46 16.87 -5.37
CA GLY A 39 25.88 17.24 -5.50
C GLY A 39 26.25 18.70 -5.80
N ARG A 40 25.50 19.71 -5.35
CA ARG A 40 26.03 21.09 -5.37
C ARG A 40 26.83 21.37 -4.09
N LYS A 41 28.17 21.40 -4.21
CA LYS A 41 29.05 22.07 -3.24
C LYS A 41 28.70 23.55 -3.25
N PHE A 42 28.34 24.10 -2.09
CA PHE A 42 28.26 25.53 -1.89
C PHE A 42 29.66 26.12 -2.03
N ILE A 43 29.89 26.90 -3.09
CA ILE A 43 31.01 27.82 -3.16
C ILE A 43 30.47 29.13 -2.61
N TYR A 44 30.89 29.48 -1.39
CA TYR A 44 30.79 30.85 -0.91
C TYR A 44 31.84 31.65 -1.69
N SER A 45 31.38 32.59 -2.50
CA SER A 45 32.24 33.61 -3.10
C SER A 45 32.40 34.71 -2.06
N ASP A 46 33.42 34.58 -1.21
CA ASP A 46 33.95 35.73 -0.49
C ASP A 46 35.01 36.35 -1.40
N ASP A 47 34.63 37.46 -2.04
CA ASP A 47 35.57 38.46 -2.55
C ASP A 47 36.35 39.01 -1.36
N GLU A 48 37.68 38.94 -1.41
CA GLU A 48 38.56 40.08 -1.10
C GLU A 48 40.03 39.74 -1.40
N GLY A 49 40.62 40.48 -2.35
CA GLY A 49 41.96 41.04 -2.26
C GLY A 49 43.17 40.10 -2.24
N THR A 50 43.91 40.02 -3.35
CA THR A 50 45.32 40.49 -3.40
C THR A 50 45.89 40.42 -4.81
N ASP A 51 46.20 41.60 -5.35
CA ASP A 51 47.30 41.83 -6.28
C ASP A 51 48.57 41.13 -5.80
N ILE A 52 49.44 40.70 -6.72
CA ILE A 52 50.90 40.96 -6.74
C ILE A 52 51.62 40.09 -7.80
N THR A 53 51.94 40.76 -8.91
CA THR A 53 53.28 40.85 -9.53
C THR A 53 53.87 39.79 -10.48
N THR A 54 54.41 40.39 -11.55
CA THR A 54 55.73 40.13 -12.18
C THR A 54 55.87 38.94 -13.13
N ASN A 55 55.40 39.20 -14.35
CA ASN A 55 56.23 39.33 -15.55
C ASN A 55 57.77 39.20 -15.31
N LYS A 56 58.36 38.09 -15.77
CA LYS A 56 59.76 38.02 -16.23
C LYS A 56 59.83 37.14 -17.48
N ASN A 57 59.64 37.79 -18.64
CA ASN A 57 60.06 37.27 -19.93
C ASN A 57 61.60 37.21 -19.97
N TYR A 58 62.16 36.02 -19.81
CA TYR A 58 63.53 35.72 -20.23
C TYR A 58 63.50 35.18 -21.66
N THR A 59 63.89 36.04 -22.61
CA THR A 59 64.20 35.64 -23.98
C THR A 59 65.56 34.95 -23.99
N ILE A 60 65.55 33.62 -23.90
CA ILE A 60 66.73 32.79 -24.17
C ILE A 60 66.68 32.44 -25.67
N GLN A 61 67.41 33.21 -26.47
CA GLN A 61 67.80 32.80 -27.82
C GLN A 61 68.95 31.81 -27.70
N SER A 62 68.67 30.53 -27.86
CA SER A 62 69.71 29.52 -28.09
C SER A 62 69.23 28.50 -29.11
N ALA A 63 70.09 28.27 -30.11
CA ALA A 63 69.94 27.30 -31.18
C ALA A 63 69.41 25.94 -30.69
N GLY A 64 68.36 25.43 -31.34
CA GLY A 64 67.72 24.19 -30.91
C GLY A 64 66.59 23.71 -31.81
N THR A 65 66.79 23.72 -33.12
CA THR A 65 65.83 23.19 -34.12
C THR A 65 65.53 21.68 -33.97
N SER A 66 66.26 20.95 -33.11
CA SER A 66 66.04 19.53 -32.80
C SER A 66 65.08 19.28 -31.60
N VAL A 67 64.86 20.26 -30.71
CA VAL A 67 64.08 20.06 -29.46
C VAL A 67 62.56 20.22 -29.67
N LEU A 68 62.13 20.92 -30.72
CA LEU A 68 60.72 21.18 -31.01
C LEU A 68 59.95 19.93 -31.50
N GLN A 69 60.62 18.99 -32.18
CA GLN A 69 59.96 17.74 -32.61
C GLN A 69 59.69 16.77 -31.46
N HIS A 70 60.51 16.78 -30.40
CA HIS A 70 60.28 15.92 -29.23
C HIS A 70 59.17 16.42 -28.31
N LYS A 71 58.96 17.74 -28.18
CA LYS A 71 57.86 18.30 -27.37
C LYS A 71 56.48 17.91 -27.91
N SER A 72 56.32 17.94 -29.24
CA SER A 72 55.07 17.51 -29.91
C SER A 72 54.72 16.05 -29.64
N SER A 73 55.72 15.16 -29.51
CA SER A 73 55.47 13.73 -29.21
C SER A 73 55.01 13.50 -27.77
N VAL A 74 55.54 14.27 -26.82
CA VAL A 74 55.15 14.18 -25.40
C VAL A 74 53.74 14.72 -25.18
N GLU A 75 53.37 15.81 -25.85
CA GLU A 75 52.02 16.38 -25.79
C GLU A 75 50.96 15.41 -26.33
N LYS A 76 51.21 14.77 -27.47
CA LYS A 76 50.32 13.73 -28.02
C LYS A 76 50.09 12.57 -27.03
N LYS A 77 51.16 12.07 -26.41
CA LYS A 77 51.04 11.01 -25.38
C LYS A 77 50.26 11.47 -24.15
N ARG A 78 50.36 12.75 -23.78
CA ARG A 78 49.61 13.32 -22.66
C ARG A 78 48.12 13.41 -22.98
N GLU A 79 47.76 13.85 -24.18
CA GLU A 79 46.39 13.87 -24.67
C GLU A 79 45.78 12.47 -24.73
N GLU A 80 46.55 11.48 -25.21
CA GLU A 80 46.12 10.07 -25.19
C GLU A 80 45.85 9.58 -23.76
N ILE A 81 46.75 9.85 -22.80
CA ILE A 81 46.56 9.47 -21.39
C ILE A 81 45.31 10.13 -20.78
N ASP A 82 45.09 11.41 -21.07
CA ASP A 82 43.93 12.14 -20.54
C ASP A 82 42.63 11.63 -21.18
N GLU A 83 42.66 11.25 -22.46
CA GLU A 83 41.55 10.58 -23.12
C GLU A 83 41.24 9.22 -22.50
N TRP A 84 42.25 8.39 -22.24
CA TRP A 84 42.10 7.12 -21.52
C TRP A 84 41.48 7.30 -20.13
N LYS A 85 41.87 8.35 -19.39
CA LYS A 85 41.26 8.66 -18.09
C LYS A 85 39.80 9.07 -18.23
N ARG A 86 39.45 9.86 -19.25
CA ARG A 86 38.06 10.23 -19.54
C ARG A 86 37.23 8.99 -19.86
N GLN A 87 37.72 8.11 -20.72
CA GLN A 87 37.04 6.86 -21.09
C GLN A 87 36.85 5.96 -19.86
N ARG A 88 37.87 5.80 -19.02
CA ARG A 88 37.76 5.04 -17.76
C ARG A 88 36.72 5.62 -16.80
N ALA A 89 36.66 6.96 -16.67
CA ALA A 89 35.66 7.61 -15.84
C ALA A 89 34.23 7.43 -16.37
N ILE A 90 34.05 7.40 -17.70
CA ILE A 90 32.75 7.09 -18.33
C ILE A 90 32.36 5.65 -18.03
N LEU A 91 33.26 4.68 -18.20
CA LEU A 91 33.01 3.28 -17.91
C LEU A 91 32.61 3.06 -16.44
N GLN A 92 33.29 3.71 -15.50
CA GLN A 92 32.93 3.63 -14.08
C GLN A 92 31.51 4.14 -13.80
N ARG A 93 31.10 5.24 -14.45
CA ARG A 93 29.72 5.78 -14.30
C ARG A 93 28.66 4.84 -14.88
N VAL A 94 28.99 4.15 -15.97
CA VAL A 94 28.10 3.14 -16.57
C VAL A 94 27.94 1.97 -15.60
N GLU A 95 29.04 1.44 -15.06
CA GLU A 95 29.01 0.37 -14.06
C GLU A 95 28.20 0.76 -12.81
N ASP A 96 28.40 1.97 -12.28
CA ASP A 96 27.62 2.48 -11.14
C ASP A 96 26.12 2.59 -11.47
N MET A 97 25.80 2.97 -12.71
CA MET A 97 24.41 3.06 -13.18
C MET A 97 23.78 1.68 -13.33
N GLU A 98 24.51 0.70 -13.88
CA GLU A 98 24.06 -0.68 -13.98
C GLU A 98 23.81 -1.30 -12.61
N ASN A 99 24.68 -1.04 -11.64
CA ASN A 99 24.51 -1.47 -10.26
C ASN A 99 23.26 -0.85 -9.61
N ARG A 100 22.99 0.44 -9.85
CA ARG A 100 21.74 1.09 -9.40
C ARG A 100 20.50 0.46 -10.04
N ILE A 101 20.53 0.23 -11.35
CA ILE A 101 19.42 -0.41 -12.08
C ILE A 101 19.17 -1.83 -11.53
N LEU A 102 20.23 -2.60 -11.27
CA LEU A 102 20.11 -3.94 -10.71
C LEU A 102 19.50 -3.90 -9.30
N HIS A 103 19.94 -2.97 -8.45
CA HIS A 103 19.36 -2.77 -7.12
C HIS A 103 17.87 -2.43 -7.18
N ASP A 104 17.47 -1.53 -8.08
CA ASP A 104 16.06 -1.14 -8.25
C ASP A 104 15.21 -2.29 -8.80
N ARG A 105 15.76 -3.12 -9.69
CA ARG A 105 15.11 -4.35 -10.16
C ARG A 105 14.88 -5.34 -9.01
N LEU A 106 15.88 -5.57 -8.17
CA LEU A 106 15.74 -6.45 -7.00
C LEU A 106 14.70 -5.91 -6.01
N LYS A 107 14.66 -4.59 -5.79
CA LYS A 107 13.63 -3.95 -4.95
C LYS A 107 12.24 -4.14 -5.55
N THR A 108 12.09 -3.93 -6.85
CA THR A 108 10.82 -4.11 -7.58
C THR A 108 10.36 -5.58 -7.52
N GLN A 109 11.28 -6.53 -7.65
CA GLN A 109 10.98 -7.96 -7.53
C GLN A 109 10.50 -8.33 -6.12
N LYS A 110 11.13 -7.80 -5.07
CA LYS A 110 10.68 -7.99 -3.68
C LYS A 110 9.25 -7.46 -3.47
N ILE A 111 8.96 -6.27 -4.00
CA ILE A 111 7.61 -5.68 -3.94
C ILE A 111 6.60 -6.55 -4.68
N ALA A 112 6.93 -7.02 -5.90
CA ALA A 112 6.05 -7.89 -6.68
C ALA A 112 5.74 -9.21 -5.96
N ASN A 113 6.74 -9.83 -5.33
CA ASN A 113 6.55 -11.03 -4.53
C ASN A 113 5.66 -10.79 -3.31
N TYR A 114 5.83 -9.64 -2.64
CA TYR A 114 4.96 -9.26 -1.53
C TYR A 114 3.50 -9.08 -1.96
N ILE A 115 3.26 -8.37 -3.07
CA ILE A 115 1.90 -8.20 -3.63
C ILE A 115 1.28 -9.56 -3.94
N LYS A 116 2.02 -10.47 -4.60
CA LYS A 116 1.53 -11.82 -4.89
C LYS A 116 1.19 -12.61 -3.64
N GLN A 117 1.97 -12.46 -2.57
CA GLN A 117 1.67 -13.10 -1.28
C GLN A 117 0.39 -12.53 -0.66
N GLN A 118 0.18 -11.22 -0.74
CA GLN A 118 -1.05 -10.57 -0.24
C GLN A 118 -2.28 -11.02 -1.03
N ASP A 119 -2.18 -11.13 -2.37
CA ASP A 119 -3.27 -11.62 -3.21
C ASP A 119 -3.66 -13.07 -2.85
N ASN A 120 -2.68 -13.93 -2.57
CA ASN A 120 -2.95 -15.29 -2.13
C ASN A 120 -3.70 -15.33 -0.80
N ILE A 121 -3.25 -14.54 0.19
CA ILE A 121 -3.92 -14.45 1.50
C ILE A 121 -5.35 -13.93 1.34
N TYR A 122 -5.55 -12.91 0.50
CA TYR A 122 -6.88 -12.36 0.22
C TYR A 122 -7.81 -13.42 -0.39
N ASN A 123 -7.33 -14.18 -1.37
CA ASN A 123 -8.11 -15.25 -2.00
C ASN A 123 -8.48 -16.35 -1.00
N GLU A 124 -7.57 -16.74 -0.10
CA GLU A 124 -7.84 -17.71 0.96
C GLU A 124 -8.95 -17.21 1.91
N ILE A 125 -8.87 -15.96 2.35
CA ILE A 125 -9.89 -15.34 3.21
C ILE A 125 -11.23 -15.29 2.50
N TYR A 126 -11.24 -14.88 1.23
CA TYR A 126 -12.44 -14.78 0.42
C TYR A 126 -13.14 -16.14 0.27
N HIS A 127 -12.39 -17.20 -0.03
CA HIS A 127 -12.93 -18.55 -0.14
C HIS A 127 -13.51 -19.05 1.19
N GLU A 128 -12.84 -18.76 2.31
CA GLU A 128 -13.31 -19.20 3.62
C GLU A 128 -14.56 -18.44 4.06
N TYR A 129 -14.64 -17.14 3.73
CA TYR A 129 -15.85 -16.34 3.89
C TYR A 129 -17.02 -16.91 3.07
N GLU A 130 -16.80 -17.20 1.79
CA GLU A 130 -17.83 -17.75 0.91
C GLU A 130 -18.36 -19.10 1.43
N ARG A 131 -17.44 -19.97 1.91
CA ARG A 131 -17.79 -21.23 2.53
C ARG A 131 -18.68 -21.05 3.76
N LEU A 132 -18.38 -20.06 4.61
CA LEU A 132 -19.20 -19.76 5.78
C LEU A 132 -20.57 -19.17 5.40
N ARG A 133 -20.61 -18.29 4.40
CA ARG A 133 -21.86 -17.68 3.91
C ARG A 133 -22.84 -18.75 3.45
N VAL A 134 -22.37 -19.76 2.72
CA VAL A 134 -23.20 -20.90 2.28
C VAL A 134 -23.71 -21.70 3.49
N LYS A 135 -22.84 -22.01 4.46
CA LYS A 135 -23.27 -22.71 5.70
C LYS A 135 -24.32 -21.93 6.49
N GLU A 136 -24.22 -20.61 6.52
CA GLU A 136 -25.20 -19.72 7.18
C GLU A 136 -26.54 -19.74 6.44
N GLN A 137 -26.55 -19.64 5.10
CA GLN A 137 -27.77 -19.75 4.31
C GLN A 137 -28.48 -21.10 4.50
N ASP A 138 -27.73 -22.20 4.53
CA ASP A 138 -28.29 -23.53 4.83
C ASP A 138 -28.94 -23.57 6.21
N LEU A 139 -28.30 -22.98 7.23
CA LEU A 139 -28.88 -22.90 8.57
C LEU A 139 -30.17 -22.08 8.60
N LEU A 140 -30.20 -20.94 7.94
CA LEU A 140 -31.40 -20.09 7.86
C LEU A 140 -32.54 -20.85 7.17
N ARG A 141 -32.25 -21.64 6.13
CA ARG A 141 -33.22 -22.50 5.46
C ARG A 141 -33.77 -23.58 6.41
N HIS A 142 -32.90 -24.23 7.19
CA HIS A 142 -33.32 -25.22 8.19
C HIS A 142 -34.19 -24.60 9.30
N LEU A 143 -33.81 -23.42 9.81
CA LEU A 143 -34.60 -22.70 10.81
C LEU A 143 -36.00 -22.34 10.29
N TYR A 144 -36.09 -21.88 9.03
CA TYR A 144 -37.37 -21.61 8.40
C TYR A 144 -38.26 -22.86 8.32
N ILE A 145 -37.71 -24.02 7.93
CA ILE A 145 -38.46 -25.29 7.87
C ILE A 145 -38.96 -25.70 9.26
N LEU A 146 -38.17 -25.52 10.32
CA LEU A 146 -38.64 -25.83 11.67
C LEU A 146 -39.73 -24.88 12.12
N GLN A 147 -39.60 -23.58 11.82
CA GLN A 147 -40.60 -22.58 12.17
C GLN A 147 -41.94 -22.86 11.49
N THR A 148 -41.94 -23.25 10.21
CA THR A 148 -43.18 -23.61 9.50
C THR A 148 -43.83 -24.86 10.08
N LYS A 149 -43.04 -25.90 10.40
CA LYS A 149 -43.53 -27.11 11.07
C LYS A 149 -44.14 -26.81 12.44
N GLN A 150 -43.51 -25.92 13.22
CA GLN A 150 -44.01 -25.55 14.55
C GLN A 150 -45.35 -24.81 14.47
N SER A 151 -45.53 -23.91 13.51
CA SER A 151 -46.83 -23.27 13.25
C SER A 151 -47.90 -24.30 12.90
N SER A 152 -47.58 -25.29 12.04
CA SER A 152 -48.53 -26.36 11.70
C SER A 152 -48.92 -27.23 12.91
N ILE A 153 -48.00 -27.50 13.84
CA ILE A 153 -48.30 -28.23 15.07
C ILE A 153 -49.24 -27.42 15.97
N ASN A 154 -49.02 -26.11 16.10
CA ASN A 154 -49.89 -25.23 16.89
C ASN A 154 -51.33 -25.16 16.30
N ASP A 155 -51.45 -25.13 14.98
CA ASP A 155 -52.75 -25.17 14.28
C ASP A 155 -53.48 -26.53 14.48
N PHE A 156 -52.74 -27.62 14.65
CA PHE A 156 -53.30 -28.94 14.98
C PHE A 156 -53.78 -29.03 16.43
N ASN A 157 -53.01 -28.47 17.38
CA ASN A 157 -53.37 -28.49 18.80
C ASN A 157 -54.64 -27.67 19.10
N THR A 158 -54.88 -26.58 18.39
CA THR A 158 -56.11 -25.78 18.52
C THR A 158 -57.37 -26.52 18.03
N LYS A 159 -57.23 -27.62 17.28
CA LYS A 159 -58.35 -28.45 16.77
C LYS A 159 -58.64 -29.72 17.60
N GLY A 160 -58.05 -29.86 18.79
CA GLY A 160 -58.64 -30.69 19.86
C GLY A 160 -58.61 -32.22 19.69
N LYS A 161 -57.60 -32.80 19.02
CA LYS A 161 -57.32 -34.25 19.13
C LYS A 161 -55.94 -34.47 19.74
N GLN A 162 -55.92 -34.66 21.05
CA GLN A 162 -54.74 -35.08 21.81
C GLN A 162 -54.34 -36.49 21.38
N THR A 163 -53.29 -36.63 20.59
CA THR A 163 -52.50 -37.86 20.52
C THR A 163 -51.21 -37.60 21.29
N ASN A 164 -51.05 -38.26 22.44
CA ASN A 164 -49.94 -38.06 23.38
C ASN A 164 -48.57 -38.53 22.87
N ASP A 165 -48.50 -39.06 21.66
CA ASP A 165 -47.27 -39.60 21.09
C ASP A 165 -46.78 -38.65 19.99
N SER A 166 -45.54 -38.13 20.11
CA SER A 166 -44.78 -37.37 19.09
C SER A 166 -44.63 -35.84 19.29
N ILE A 167 -44.27 -35.37 20.50
CA ILE A 167 -43.80 -33.98 20.75
C ILE A 167 -42.27 -33.91 20.97
N ASP A 168 -41.57 -35.04 21.12
CA ASP A 168 -40.13 -35.04 21.46
C ASP A 168 -39.19 -34.78 20.27
N ILE A 169 -39.65 -35.03 19.03
CA ILE A 169 -38.82 -34.89 17.81
C ILE A 169 -38.46 -33.42 17.48
N PRO A 170 -39.35 -32.42 17.64
CA PRO A 170 -39.04 -31.01 17.45
C PRO A 170 -37.98 -30.42 18.40
N ILE A 171 -37.92 -30.88 19.66
CA ILE A 171 -37.02 -30.29 20.68
C ILE A 171 -35.57 -30.65 20.40
N TYR A 172 -35.30 -31.93 20.09
CA TYR A 172 -33.95 -32.40 19.76
C TYR A 172 -33.38 -31.69 18.51
N GLN A 173 -34.19 -31.52 17.46
CA GLN A 173 -33.76 -30.83 16.23
C GLN A 173 -33.44 -29.35 16.48
N PHE A 174 -34.15 -28.70 17.40
CA PHE A 174 -33.87 -27.32 17.77
C PHE A 174 -32.57 -27.17 18.58
N GLU A 175 -32.34 -28.03 19.56
CA GLU A 175 -31.09 -28.05 20.33
C GLU A 175 -29.87 -28.33 19.46
N GLU A 176 -30.01 -29.22 18.48
CA GLU A 176 -28.93 -29.52 17.53
C GLU A 176 -28.60 -28.32 16.63
N LEU A 177 -29.61 -27.57 16.19
CA LEU A 177 -29.41 -26.32 15.46
C LEU A 177 -28.77 -25.23 16.32
N GLN A 178 -29.17 -25.09 17.59
CA GLN A 178 -28.51 -24.15 18.52
C GLN A 178 -27.03 -24.50 18.69
N ARG A 179 -26.70 -25.79 18.86
CA ARG A 179 -25.32 -26.27 18.92
C ARG A 179 -24.55 -26.01 17.62
N ARG A 180 -25.18 -26.19 16.45
CA ARG A 180 -24.58 -25.89 15.15
C ARG A 180 -24.33 -24.39 14.96
N ASN A 181 -25.27 -23.54 15.37
CA ASN A 181 -25.14 -22.09 15.30
C ASN A 181 -23.99 -21.60 16.21
N HIS A 182 -23.94 -22.08 17.45
CA HIS A 182 -22.86 -21.75 18.38
C HIS A 182 -21.46 -22.12 17.84
N ARG A 183 -21.35 -23.27 17.15
CA ARG A 183 -20.08 -23.68 16.50
C ARG A 183 -19.65 -22.70 15.40
N LEU A 184 -20.59 -22.27 14.55
CA LEU A 184 -20.28 -21.32 13.47
C LEU A 184 -19.93 -19.93 14.01
N GLU A 185 -20.58 -19.49 15.08
CA GLU A 185 -20.23 -18.24 15.77
C GLU A 185 -18.80 -18.28 16.32
N LYS A 186 -18.37 -19.43 16.83
CA LYS A 186 -16.98 -19.64 17.24
C LYS A 186 -16.01 -19.61 16.06
N GLU A 187 -16.33 -20.28 14.95
CA GLU A 187 -15.54 -20.22 13.70
C GLU A 187 -15.42 -18.77 13.18
N ARG A 188 -16.53 -18.02 13.19
CA ARG A 188 -16.56 -16.62 12.75
C ARG A 188 -15.66 -15.73 13.59
N ARG A 189 -15.67 -15.87 14.92
CA ARG A 189 -14.75 -15.13 15.81
C ARG A 189 -13.29 -15.45 15.52
N ILE A 190 -12.95 -16.70 15.22
CA ILE A 190 -11.58 -17.11 14.88
C ILE A 190 -11.13 -16.40 13.59
N ILE A 191 -11.98 -16.39 12.56
CA ILE A 191 -11.67 -15.71 11.29
C ILE A 191 -11.53 -14.21 11.49
N GLN A 192 -12.43 -13.60 12.26
CA GLN A 192 -12.36 -12.17 12.57
C GLN A 192 -11.06 -11.80 13.27
N LYS A 193 -10.63 -12.60 14.26
CA LYS A 193 -9.35 -12.40 14.95
C LYS A 193 -8.17 -12.53 13.99
N LYS A 194 -8.14 -13.54 13.12
CA LYS A 194 -7.10 -13.68 12.09
C LYS A 194 -7.05 -12.47 11.15
N LEU A 195 -8.21 -11.91 10.81
CA LEU A 195 -8.31 -10.73 9.96
C LEU A 195 -7.75 -9.48 10.65
N GLU A 196 -8.08 -9.30 11.93
CA GLU A 196 -7.52 -8.22 12.78
C GLU A 196 -6.00 -8.35 12.92
N GLU A 197 -5.48 -9.56 13.13
CA GLU A 197 -4.04 -9.85 13.17
C GLU A 197 -3.36 -9.50 11.83
N LEU A 198 -3.94 -9.89 10.70
CA LEU A 198 -3.42 -9.55 9.38
C LEU A 198 -3.42 -8.03 9.13
N ILE A 199 -4.49 -7.34 9.50
CA ILE A 199 -4.56 -5.87 9.40
C ILE A 199 -3.49 -5.21 10.28
N ALA A 200 -3.30 -5.69 11.51
CA ALA A 200 -2.28 -5.18 12.41
C ALA A 200 -0.87 -5.37 11.84
N THR A 201 -0.57 -6.52 11.23
CA THR A 201 0.71 -6.75 10.55
C THR A 201 0.89 -5.89 9.30
N ASN A 202 -0.17 -5.65 8.52
CA ASN A 202 -0.08 -4.87 7.28
C ASN A 202 0.06 -3.35 7.54
N ASN A 203 -0.50 -2.84 8.65
CA ASN A 203 -0.32 -1.43 9.06
C ASN A 203 1.12 -1.08 9.46
N GLN A 204 1.97 -2.08 9.76
CA GLN A 204 3.40 -1.86 9.97
C GLN A 204 4.17 -1.68 8.66
N SER A 205 3.63 -2.15 7.53
CA SER A 205 4.16 -1.95 6.17
C SER A 205 3.45 -0.78 5.47
N SER A 206 3.84 0.44 5.83
CA SER A 206 3.26 1.75 5.44
C SER A 206 3.26 2.11 3.92
N ILE A 207 2.92 1.20 2.99
CA ILE A 207 3.06 1.44 1.53
C ILE A 207 1.74 1.42 0.72
N MET A 208 0.59 0.97 1.23
CA MET A 208 -0.63 0.88 0.41
C MET A 208 -1.79 1.71 0.99
N SER A 209 -2.04 2.91 0.42
CA SER A 209 -2.97 3.91 0.98
C SER A 209 -4.37 3.98 0.38
N ASN A 210 -4.87 2.99 -0.36
CA ASN A 210 -6.17 3.11 -1.05
C ASN A 210 -7.22 2.04 -0.73
N TYR A 211 -6.96 1.13 0.20
CA TYR A 211 -7.95 0.15 0.66
C TYR A 211 -8.25 0.38 2.14
N ASP A 212 -9.53 0.53 2.50
CA ASP A 212 -9.98 0.73 3.89
C ASP A 212 -10.47 -0.61 4.48
N PRO A 213 -9.58 -1.42 5.09
CA PRO A 213 -9.97 -2.68 5.73
C PRO A 213 -10.97 -2.49 6.88
N TYR A 214 -11.11 -1.28 7.41
CA TYR A 214 -12.10 -0.98 8.44
C TYR A 214 -13.53 -0.94 7.90
N LYS A 215 -13.73 -0.73 6.59
CA LYS A 215 -15.06 -0.82 5.97
C LYS A 215 -15.61 -2.24 6.06
N PHE A 216 -14.81 -3.24 5.70
CA PHE A 216 -15.21 -4.65 5.78
C PHE A 216 -15.48 -5.10 7.23
N LEU A 217 -14.61 -4.71 8.17
CA LEU A 217 -14.83 -4.99 9.60
C LEU A 217 -16.11 -4.35 10.14
N ARG A 218 -16.47 -3.16 9.64
CA ARG A 218 -17.71 -2.47 10.00
C ARG A 218 -18.94 -3.23 9.50
N GLU A 219 -18.96 -3.61 8.23
CA GLU A 219 -20.04 -4.40 7.63
C GLU A 219 -20.22 -5.74 8.37
N MET A 220 -19.12 -6.42 8.72
CA MET A 220 -19.15 -7.62 9.56
C MET A 220 -19.78 -7.40 10.93
N LYS A 221 -19.43 -6.31 11.64
CA LYS A 221 -20.01 -5.98 12.94
C LYS A 221 -21.51 -5.66 12.85
N GLU A 222 -21.91 -4.89 11.85
CA GLU A 222 -23.33 -4.58 11.60
C GLU A 222 -24.14 -5.86 11.39
N GLN A 223 -23.62 -6.80 10.59
CA GLN A 223 -24.28 -8.08 10.35
C GLN A 223 -24.33 -8.97 11.59
N GLN A 224 -23.33 -8.91 12.48
CA GLN A 224 -23.38 -9.59 13.78
C GLN A 224 -24.51 -9.05 14.67
N GLN A 225 -24.67 -7.73 14.74
CA GLN A 225 -25.74 -7.11 15.53
C GLN A 225 -27.13 -7.47 15.01
N LEU A 226 -27.30 -7.58 13.70
CA LEU A 226 -28.56 -8.03 13.10
C LEU A 226 -28.89 -9.47 13.49
N ASN A 227 -27.90 -10.37 13.48
CA ASN A 227 -28.08 -11.76 13.88
C ASN A 227 -28.41 -11.90 15.38
N GLU A 228 -27.73 -11.14 16.25
CA GLU A 228 -28.02 -11.12 17.69
C GLU A 228 -29.46 -10.65 17.97
N LYS A 229 -29.91 -9.57 17.32
CA LYS A 229 -31.30 -9.09 17.43
C LYS A 229 -32.32 -10.12 16.95
N ALA A 230 -32.04 -10.83 15.85
CA ALA A 230 -32.93 -11.89 15.36
C ALA A 230 -33.03 -13.05 16.37
N LEU A 231 -31.92 -13.43 17.01
CA LEU A 231 -31.91 -14.45 18.06
C LEU A 231 -32.67 -14.01 19.31
N GLU A 232 -32.51 -12.76 19.74
CA GLU A 232 -33.29 -12.20 20.85
C GLU A 232 -34.80 -12.22 20.57
N PHE A 233 -35.20 -11.82 19.37
CA PHE A 233 -36.60 -11.87 18.94
C PHE A 233 -37.17 -13.30 19.00
N LEU A 234 -36.42 -14.29 18.50
CA LEU A 234 -36.83 -15.70 18.56
C LEU A 234 -36.95 -16.18 20.01
N ARG A 235 -35.96 -15.88 20.87
CA ARG A 235 -35.99 -16.22 22.30
C ARG A 235 -37.23 -15.65 22.99
N GLY A 236 -37.57 -14.39 22.71
CA GLY A 236 -38.76 -13.74 23.25
C GLY A 236 -40.05 -14.47 22.86
N ARG A 237 -40.18 -14.91 21.61
CA ARG A 237 -41.35 -15.70 21.17
C ARG A 237 -41.45 -17.07 21.83
N PHE A 238 -40.33 -17.76 22.01
CA PHE A 238 -40.33 -19.06 22.70
C PHE A 238 -40.64 -18.95 24.20
N ALA A 239 -40.21 -17.88 24.86
CA ALA A 239 -40.56 -17.62 26.26
C ALA A 239 -42.07 -17.37 26.42
N ALA A 240 -42.66 -16.61 25.50
CA ALA A 240 -44.10 -16.31 25.49
C ALA A 240 -44.99 -17.53 25.17
N SER A 241 -44.47 -18.56 24.49
CA SER A 241 -45.25 -19.78 24.20
C SER A 241 -45.20 -20.85 25.29
N LYS A 242 -44.39 -20.65 26.35
CA LYS A 242 -44.24 -21.59 27.47
C LYS A 242 -45.06 -21.20 28.71
N GLY A 243 -45.64 -19.99 28.74
CA GLY A 243 -46.60 -19.54 29.76
C GLY A 243 -48.01 -19.61 29.21
#